data_AF-A0A961NP13-F1
#
_entry.id   AF-A0A961NP13-F1
#
_cell.length_a   1.000
_cell.length_b   1.000
_cell.length_c   1.000
_cell.angle_alpha   90.00
_cell.angle_beta   90.00
_cell.angle_gamma   90.00
#
_symmetry.space_group_name_H-M   'P 1'
#
loop_
_entity.id
_entity.type
_entity.pdbx_description
1 polymer ?
#
loop_
_entity_poly.entity_id
_entity_poly.type
_entity_poly.pdbx_seq_one_letter_code
_entity_poly.pdbx_strand_id
1 'polypeptide(L)'
;MNLSADAQNRRFNWLKPIVHLYSILWAAALTVLLMARSEASAALPFVLSGLPVFAVLLFLNRPRVRSAFQKPAHLTFKIILNIFYILIPAAFLLNWMVPSDRLPATGSISHLPLVGLYLVLIFINYRFLHPNENTERHSFFHALASRKRFLQWLFMPIFLVYLSNDSLLLSGDSRGSALLPITLFTEGDSDLDEFFGDWRKQNEYFAHLEERQRKEAAVVSRTVTLPDGTERELHHIQLMTYIDGRFYPAFPIFPAVFSIPTYVLLRGGGLITENIIPPEFAALRSTDARLERVSAAWLAALTVLLFYLIVRRRLPALWSFLLSLIYALATFHYTVSAQGLWQHGPAEFFILAAILAGDTCIERKKASLAFWCSLALACVFFTRPQIFFITGILGLYYFWQLRNATSGRLWFLAGPIVPGLLYLLVNLSVYHHPLGGYAHMIHL
;
A
#
# COMPACT_ATOMS: atom_id res chain seq x y z
N MET A 1 9.32 55.48 13.70
CA MET A 1 8.93 54.96 12.38
C MET A 1 7.92 53.85 12.57
N ASN A 2 6.63 54.15 12.42
CA ASN A 2 5.57 53.14 12.49
C ASN A 2 5.53 52.40 11.16
N LEU A 3 6.06 51.18 11.13
CA LEU A 3 5.84 50.27 10.02
C LEU A 3 4.34 50.00 9.91
N SER A 4 3.78 50.14 8.71
CA SER A 4 2.37 49.88 8.46
C SER A 4 2.02 48.46 8.95
N ALA A 5 0.80 48.27 9.47
CA ALA A 5 0.30 46.96 9.92
C ALA A 5 0.49 45.86 8.87
N ASP A 6 0.54 46.25 7.59
CA ASP A 6 0.78 45.40 6.45
C ASP A 6 2.21 44.82 6.38
N ALA A 7 3.22 45.56 6.86
CA ALA A 7 4.60 45.10 6.97
C ALA A 7 4.81 44.13 8.15
N GLN A 8 4.08 44.33 9.27
CA GLN A 8 4.07 43.37 10.38
C GLN A 8 3.38 42.06 9.97
N ASN A 9 2.28 42.12 9.22
CA ASN A 9 1.57 40.92 8.77
C ASN A 9 2.39 40.07 7.78
N ARG A 10 3.22 40.70 6.93
CA ARG A 10 4.16 39.98 6.04
C ARG A 10 5.31 39.32 6.79
N ARG A 11 5.77 39.90 7.90
CA ARG A 11 6.84 39.33 8.73
C ARG A 11 6.45 38.06 9.48
N PHE A 12 5.16 37.75 9.67
CA PHE A 12 4.74 36.50 10.33
C PHE A 12 4.29 35.40 9.36
N ASN A 13 3.96 35.74 8.11
CA ASN A 13 3.47 34.74 7.15
C ASN A 13 4.54 33.75 6.66
N TRP A 14 5.84 34.07 6.72
CA TRP A 14 6.91 33.13 6.36
C TRP A 14 7.22 32.12 7.46
N LEU A 15 6.88 32.42 8.72
CA LEU A 15 7.05 31.51 9.86
C LEU A 15 6.00 30.39 9.88
N LYS A 16 4.82 30.61 9.30
CA LYS A 16 3.73 29.61 9.27
C LYS A 16 4.19 28.25 8.69
N PRO A 17 4.79 28.16 7.50
CA PRO A 17 5.29 26.88 6.99
C PRO A 17 6.34 26.20 7.88
N ILE A 18 7.18 26.97 8.59
CA ILE A 18 8.23 26.45 9.48
C ILE A 18 7.61 25.90 10.76
N VAL A 19 6.70 26.65 11.39
CA VAL A 19 5.94 26.20 12.56
C VAL A 19 5.12 24.95 12.22
N HIS A 20 4.54 24.87 11.02
CA HIS A 20 3.80 23.70 10.56
C HIS A 20 4.69 22.48 10.27
N LEU A 21 5.85 22.68 9.65
CA LEU A 21 6.85 21.61 9.47
C LEU A 21 7.31 21.09 10.83
N TYR A 22 7.54 22.00 11.80
CA TYR A 22 7.88 21.64 13.17
C TYR A 22 6.76 20.84 13.85
N SER A 23 5.48 21.20 13.67
CA SER A 23 4.34 20.44 14.19
C SER A 23 4.21 19.05 13.55
N ILE A 24 4.45 18.92 12.25
CA ILE A 24 4.42 17.63 11.54
C ILE A 24 5.56 16.72 12.01
N LEU A 25 6.76 17.28 12.15
CA LEU A 25 7.93 16.56 12.65
C LEU A 25 7.74 16.15 14.12
N TRP A 26 7.13 16.99 14.94
CA TRP A 26 6.78 16.64 16.33
C TRP A 26 5.70 15.56 16.41
N ALA A 27 4.67 15.62 15.56
CA ALA A 27 3.65 14.58 15.50
C ALA A 27 4.26 13.24 15.06
N ALA A 28 5.16 13.25 14.07
CA ALA A 28 5.89 12.07 13.63
C ALA A 28 6.81 11.52 14.73
N ALA A 29 7.57 12.39 15.41
CA ALA A 29 8.45 12.00 16.51
C ALA A 29 7.68 11.44 17.72
N LEU A 30 6.55 12.05 18.08
CA LEU A 30 5.66 11.57 19.15
C LEU A 30 5.05 10.21 18.78
N THR A 31 4.68 10.03 17.51
CA THR A 31 4.16 8.76 16.99
C THR A 31 5.21 7.65 17.11
N VAL A 32 6.47 7.92 16.71
CA VAL A 32 7.60 6.99 16.89
C VAL A 32 7.88 6.69 18.37
N LEU A 33 7.82 7.69 19.25
CA LEU A 33 8.02 7.53 20.70
C LEU A 33 6.91 6.71 21.37
N LEU A 34 5.65 6.88 20.95
CA LEU A 34 4.53 6.09 21.45
C LEU A 34 4.62 4.63 20.97
N MET A 35 5.13 4.40 19.76
CA MET A 35 5.36 3.06 19.20
C MET A 35 6.49 2.32 19.90
N ALA A 36 7.58 3.00 20.26
CA ALA A 36 8.68 2.41 21.03
C ALA A 36 8.25 1.96 22.44
N ARG A 37 7.06 2.37 22.92
CA ARG A 37 6.55 2.08 24.26
C ARG A 37 5.40 1.08 24.29
N SER A 38 4.75 0.78 23.17
CA SER A 38 3.58 -0.11 23.14
C SER A 38 3.94 -1.50 22.61
N GLU A 39 4.30 -2.43 23.50
CA GLU A 39 4.32 -3.87 23.18
C GLU A 39 2.91 -4.46 23.06
N ALA A 40 1.85 -3.70 23.36
CA ALA A 40 0.48 -4.19 23.42
C ALA A 40 -0.48 -3.42 22.50
N SER A 41 -1.17 -4.17 21.63
CA SER A 41 -2.29 -3.82 20.74
C SER A 41 -1.95 -3.16 19.38
N ALA A 42 -2.10 -3.94 18.31
CA ALA A 42 -1.91 -3.54 16.91
C ALA A 42 -2.91 -2.46 16.40
N ALA A 43 -3.96 -2.16 17.17
CA ALA A 43 -5.03 -1.26 16.73
C ALA A 43 -4.72 0.24 16.96
N LEU A 44 -4.02 0.60 18.04
CA LEU A 44 -3.77 1.99 18.43
C LEU A 44 -2.73 2.72 17.54
N PRO A 45 -1.61 2.07 17.12
CA PRO A 45 -0.66 2.68 16.19
C PRO A 45 -1.29 3.01 14.82
N PHE A 46 -2.31 2.26 14.41
CA PHE A 46 -2.93 2.38 13.09
C PHE A 46 -3.83 3.63 12.97
N VAL A 47 -4.69 3.89 13.96
CA VAL A 47 -5.53 5.11 14.00
C VAL A 47 -4.67 6.38 14.07
N LEU A 48 -3.57 6.33 14.83
CA LEU A 48 -2.64 7.45 14.95
C LEU A 48 -1.80 7.67 13.69
N SER A 49 -1.53 6.65 12.87
CA SER A 49 -0.75 6.78 11.63
C SER A 49 -1.51 7.46 10.47
N GLY A 50 -2.84 7.32 10.44
CA GLY A 50 -3.69 7.99 9.44
C GLY A 50 -3.93 9.47 9.73
N LEU A 51 -3.84 9.89 11.01
CA LEU A 51 -4.13 11.25 11.46
C LEU A 51 -3.24 12.33 10.85
N PRO A 52 -1.91 12.17 10.71
CA PRO A 52 -1.05 13.13 10.04
C PRO A 52 -1.40 13.32 8.56
N VAL A 53 -1.68 12.23 7.84
CA VAL A 53 -2.09 12.28 6.42
C VAL A 53 -3.46 12.93 6.29
N PHE A 54 -4.42 12.54 7.12
CA PHE A 54 -5.77 13.10 7.12
C PHE A 54 -5.78 14.58 7.51
N ALA A 55 -4.98 15.00 8.50
CA ALA A 55 -4.82 16.40 8.90
C ALA A 55 -4.16 17.24 7.80
N VAL A 56 -3.15 16.70 7.10
CA VAL A 56 -2.54 17.34 5.93
C VAL A 56 -3.59 17.50 4.81
N LEU A 57 -4.38 16.46 4.52
CA LEU A 57 -5.40 16.51 3.46
C LEU A 57 -6.56 17.48 3.79
N LEU A 58 -7.04 17.50 5.03
CA LEU A 58 -8.05 18.46 5.49
C LEU A 58 -7.54 19.91 5.43
N PHE A 59 -6.27 20.13 5.80
CA PHE A 59 -5.65 21.46 5.75
C PHE A 59 -5.44 21.95 4.32
N LEU A 60 -5.04 21.05 3.40
CA LEU A 60 -4.87 21.37 1.99
C LEU A 60 -6.19 21.76 1.30
N ASN A 61 -7.36 21.52 1.91
CA ASN A 61 -8.66 21.86 1.35
C ASN A 61 -9.03 23.37 1.44
N ARG A 62 -8.10 24.24 1.86
CA ARG A 62 -8.32 25.71 1.84
C ARG A 62 -8.09 26.32 0.44
N PRO A 63 -8.84 27.38 0.06
CA PRO A 63 -8.68 28.04 -1.24
C PRO A 63 -7.28 28.67 -1.40
N ARG A 64 -6.78 28.64 -2.65
CA ARG A 64 -5.42 29.05 -3.05
C ARG A 64 -5.10 30.48 -2.61
N VAL A 65 -4.14 30.64 -1.70
CA VAL A 65 -3.42 31.90 -1.50
C VAL A 65 -2.18 31.88 -2.40
N ARG A 66 -2.14 32.74 -3.43
CA ARG A 66 -0.95 32.94 -4.27
C ARG A 66 0.13 33.61 -3.42
N SER A 67 1.19 32.90 -3.06
CA SER A 67 2.34 33.50 -2.36
C SER A 67 3.56 33.61 -3.28
N ALA A 68 4.10 34.82 -3.35
CA ALA A 68 5.34 35.16 -4.01
C ALA A 68 6.51 34.91 -3.04
N PHE A 69 7.16 33.75 -3.14
CA PHE A 69 8.39 33.46 -2.40
C PHE A 69 9.40 32.77 -3.30
N GLN A 70 10.44 33.51 -3.70
CA GLN A 70 11.67 32.98 -4.26
C GLN A 70 12.81 33.79 -3.64
N LYS A 71 13.75 33.14 -2.92
CA LYS A 71 15.21 33.23 -3.19
C LYS A 71 16.21 32.83 -2.09
N PRO A 72 15.98 32.82 -0.76
CA PRO A 72 17.09 32.50 0.17
C PRO A 72 17.25 31.00 0.54
N ALA A 73 16.24 30.15 0.32
CA ALA A 73 16.29 28.74 0.71
C ALA A 73 17.21 27.84 -0.14
N HIS A 74 17.94 28.39 -1.12
CA HIS A 74 18.56 27.60 -2.19
C HIS A 74 19.95 27.03 -1.85
N LEU A 75 20.71 27.65 -0.93
CA LEU A 75 22.09 27.28 -0.64
C LEU A 75 22.20 26.18 0.43
N THR A 76 21.58 26.40 1.60
CA THR A 76 21.52 25.40 2.68
C THR A 76 20.86 24.11 2.20
N PHE A 77 19.86 24.23 1.32
CA PHE A 77 19.18 23.09 0.72
C PHE A 77 20.06 22.33 -0.29
N LYS A 78 20.86 23.04 -1.12
CA LYS A 78 21.85 22.39 -1.99
C LYS A 78 22.89 21.61 -1.20
N ILE A 79 23.32 22.13 -0.05
CA ILE A 79 24.31 21.47 0.82
C ILE A 79 23.73 20.19 1.42
N ILE A 80 22.51 20.25 1.99
CA ILE A 80 21.84 19.07 2.54
C ILE A 80 21.64 18.00 1.46
N LEU A 81 21.19 18.39 0.27
CA LEU A 81 20.98 17.47 -0.85
C LEU A 81 22.31 16.82 -1.30
N ASN A 82 23.39 17.59 -1.40
CA ASN A 82 24.73 17.09 -1.71
C ASN A 82 25.27 16.12 -0.65
N ILE A 83 24.97 16.35 0.63
CA ILE A 83 25.33 15.42 1.71
C ILE A 83 24.58 14.10 1.52
N PHE A 84 23.27 14.12 1.25
CA PHE A 84 22.51 12.89 0.95
C PHE A 84 23.00 12.20 -0.34
N TYR A 85 23.39 12.96 -1.37
CA TYR A 85 23.96 12.42 -2.61
C TYR A 85 25.29 11.70 -2.43
N ILE A 86 26.08 12.05 -1.41
CA ILE A 86 27.37 11.42 -1.13
C ILE A 86 27.21 10.29 -0.12
N LEU A 87 26.42 10.52 0.94
CA LEU A 87 26.29 9.57 2.04
C LEU A 87 25.49 8.32 1.66
N ILE A 88 24.46 8.43 0.79
CA ILE A 88 23.68 7.25 0.39
C ILE A 88 24.53 6.27 -0.43
N PRO A 89 25.25 6.70 -1.50
CA PRO A 89 26.15 5.81 -2.22
C PRO A 89 27.37 5.36 -1.41
N ALA A 90 27.91 6.21 -0.52
CA ALA A 90 29.04 5.83 0.32
C ALA A 90 28.66 4.79 1.39
N ALA A 91 27.49 4.93 2.03
CA ALA A 91 26.94 3.91 2.91
C ALA A 91 26.67 2.59 2.15
N PHE A 92 26.30 2.70 0.87
CA PHE A 92 26.12 1.56 -0.03
C PHE A 92 27.42 0.83 -0.34
N LEU A 93 28.47 1.57 -0.71
CA LEU A 93 29.80 1.03 -0.99
C LEU A 93 30.44 0.43 0.26
N LEU A 94 30.25 1.06 1.42
CA LEU A 94 30.70 0.52 2.70
C LEU A 94 30.01 -0.81 3.05
N ASN A 95 28.72 -0.95 2.72
CA ASN A 95 27.99 -2.20 2.93
C ASN A 95 28.41 -3.29 1.92
N TRP A 96 28.75 -2.91 0.67
CA TRP A 96 29.32 -3.82 -0.34
C TRP A 96 30.69 -4.38 0.09
N MET A 97 31.50 -3.58 0.79
CA MET A 97 32.85 -3.97 1.23
C MET A 97 32.87 -4.94 2.42
N VAL A 98 31.71 -5.30 2.99
CA VAL A 98 31.63 -6.32 4.04
C VAL A 98 31.76 -7.71 3.41
N PRO A 99 32.78 -8.51 3.78
CA PRO A 99 32.98 -9.85 3.22
C PRO A 99 31.75 -10.75 3.44
N SER A 100 31.32 -11.44 2.38
CA SER A 100 30.08 -12.26 2.36
C SER A 100 30.06 -13.39 3.37
N ASP A 101 31.24 -13.84 3.80
CA ASP A 101 31.51 -14.86 4.81
C ASP A 101 31.23 -14.39 6.26
N ARG A 102 31.05 -13.08 6.49
CA ARG A 102 30.67 -12.52 7.80
C ARG A 102 29.20 -12.16 7.92
N LEU A 103 28.42 -12.33 6.86
CA LEU A 103 26.99 -12.07 6.86
C LEU A 103 26.26 -13.39 7.23
N PRO A 104 25.27 -13.34 8.14
CA PRO A 104 24.54 -14.54 8.55
C PRO A 104 23.94 -15.23 7.32
N ALA A 105 23.99 -16.56 7.28
CA ALA A 105 23.57 -17.42 6.16
C ALA A 105 22.08 -17.31 5.75
N THR A 106 21.34 -16.37 6.33
CA THR A 106 20.04 -15.94 5.83
C THR A 106 20.26 -15.15 4.54
N GLY A 107 20.18 -15.83 3.38
CA GLY A 107 20.48 -15.30 2.05
C GLY A 107 19.65 -14.09 1.60
N SER A 108 19.96 -12.90 2.16
CA SER A 108 19.09 -11.73 2.17
C SER A 108 19.75 -10.43 1.69
N ILE A 109 20.84 -10.48 0.92
CA ILE A 109 21.59 -9.25 0.52
C ILE A 109 21.85 -9.18 -1.00
N SER A 110 21.42 -10.16 -1.79
CA SER A 110 21.75 -10.24 -3.23
C SER A 110 21.09 -9.17 -4.13
N HIS A 111 20.15 -8.36 -3.62
CA HIS A 111 19.40 -7.39 -4.44
C HIS A 111 19.76 -5.91 -4.23
N LEU A 112 20.53 -5.55 -3.19
CA LEU A 112 21.03 -4.18 -3.03
C LEU A 112 21.83 -3.69 -4.27
N PRO A 113 22.74 -4.47 -4.89
CA PRO A 113 23.46 -4.04 -6.09
C PRO A 113 22.56 -3.52 -7.22
N LEU A 114 21.33 -4.03 -7.36
CA LEU A 114 20.37 -3.62 -8.38
C LEU A 114 19.76 -2.24 -8.11
N VAL A 115 19.50 -1.87 -6.84
CA VAL A 115 19.01 -0.54 -6.47
C VAL A 115 20.10 0.51 -6.67
N GLY A 116 21.34 0.20 -6.26
CA GLY A 116 22.50 1.04 -6.52
C GLY A 116 22.75 1.21 -8.03
N LEU A 117 22.72 0.11 -8.80
CA LEU A 117 22.82 0.14 -10.26
C LEU A 117 21.69 0.93 -10.89
N TYR A 118 20.45 0.82 -10.41
CA TYR A 118 19.33 1.58 -10.92
C TYR A 118 19.48 3.09 -10.68
N LEU A 119 19.95 3.50 -9.50
CA LEU A 119 20.26 4.91 -9.20
C LEU A 119 21.42 5.44 -10.06
N VAL A 120 22.43 4.61 -10.34
CA VAL A 120 23.52 4.92 -11.26
C VAL A 120 23.02 5.02 -12.70
N LEU A 121 22.16 4.10 -13.15
CA LEU A 121 21.56 4.13 -14.49
C LEU A 121 20.64 5.35 -14.65
N ILE A 122 19.91 5.73 -13.61
CA ILE A 122 19.15 6.99 -13.51
C ILE A 122 20.07 8.19 -13.74
N PHE A 123 21.23 8.21 -13.08
CA PHE A 123 22.21 9.27 -13.19
C PHE A 123 22.84 9.33 -14.59
N ILE A 124 23.20 8.18 -15.15
CA ILE A 124 23.72 8.03 -16.51
C ILE A 124 22.66 8.50 -17.51
N ASN A 125 21.41 8.04 -17.43
CA ASN A 125 20.33 8.46 -18.34
C ASN A 125 20.10 9.97 -18.26
N TYR A 126 20.08 10.56 -17.05
CA TYR A 126 19.93 12.00 -16.90
C TYR A 126 21.08 12.78 -17.53
N ARG A 127 22.33 12.35 -17.32
CA ARG A 127 23.53 13.04 -17.84
C ARG A 127 23.72 12.87 -19.35
N PHE A 128 23.43 11.68 -19.89
CA PHE A 128 23.57 11.39 -21.32
C PHE A 128 22.42 11.94 -22.16
N LEU A 129 21.21 12.10 -21.61
CA LEU A 129 20.09 12.72 -22.33
C LEU A 129 20.13 14.25 -22.35
N HIS A 130 20.97 14.87 -21.52
CA HIS A 130 21.15 16.33 -21.48
C HIS A 130 22.63 16.73 -21.54
N PRO A 131 23.39 16.31 -22.57
CA PRO A 131 24.84 16.45 -22.56
C PRO A 131 25.32 17.89 -22.86
N ASN A 132 24.50 18.78 -23.45
CA ASN A 132 25.04 20.01 -24.04
C ASN A 132 24.08 21.18 -24.29
N GLU A 133 22.93 21.26 -23.62
CA GLU A 133 22.10 22.46 -23.78
C GLU A 133 22.55 23.56 -22.80
N ASN A 134 23.30 24.52 -23.34
CA ASN A 134 23.65 25.82 -22.74
C ASN A 134 22.43 26.70 -22.38
N THR A 135 21.22 26.13 -22.31
CA THR A 135 20.03 26.80 -21.82
C THR A 135 20.04 26.81 -20.30
N GLU A 136 20.47 27.94 -19.76
CA GLU A 136 20.01 28.42 -18.49
C GLU A 136 18.49 28.11 -18.31
N ARG A 137 18.14 27.44 -17.21
CA ARG A 137 16.78 27.25 -16.63
C ARG A 137 16.00 25.95 -16.86
N HIS A 138 16.55 24.89 -17.46
CA HIS A 138 15.99 23.56 -17.20
C HIS A 138 16.67 22.93 -16.00
N SER A 139 16.27 23.36 -14.79
CA SER A 139 16.72 22.72 -13.57
C SER A 139 16.34 21.23 -13.63
N PHE A 140 17.19 20.36 -13.08
CA PHE A 140 16.89 18.94 -12.84
C PHE A 140 15.44 18.73 -12.35
N PHE A 141 14.95 19.64 -11.50
CA PHE A 141 13.58 19.64 -10.99
C PHE A 141 12.50 19.94 -12.03
N HIS A 142 12.78 20.69 -13.08
CA HIS A 142 11.86 20.90 -14.21
C HIS A 142 11.76 19.63 -15.07
N ALA A 143 12.87 18.92 -15.28
CA ALA A 143 12.87 17.62 -15.96
C ALA A 143 12.12 16.56 -15.12
N LEU A 144 12.36 16.54 -13.80
CA LEU A 144 11.63 15.73 -12.84
C LEU A 144 10.13 16.07 -12.85
N ALA A 145 9.78 17.36 -12.92
CA ALA A 145 8.40 17.83 -12.94
C ALA A 145 7.68 17.59 -14.29
N SER A 146 8.38 17.14 -15.33
CA SER A 146 7.74 16.80 -16.60
C SER A 146 6.85 15.56 -16.40
N ARG A 147 5.54 15.74 -16.61
CA ARG A 147 4.50 14.72 -16.32
C ARG A 147 4.79 13.34 -16.93
N LYS A 148 5.48 13.28 -18.07
CA LYS A 148 5.73 12.04 -18.82
C LYS A 148 6.82 11.16 -18.21
N ARG A 149 7.88 11.76 -17.64
CA ARG A 149 9.00 11.00 -17.07
C ARG A 149 8.90 10.81 -15.56
N PHE A 150 8.02 11.57 -14.91
CA PHE A 150 7.86 11.49 -13.45
C PHE A 150 7.48 10.10 -12.93
N LEU A 151 6.69 9.33 -13.70
CA LEU A 151 6.40 7.92 -13.40
C LEU A 151 7.68 7.12 -13.21
N GLN A 152 8.64 7.25 -14.13
CA GLN A 152 9.93 6.55 -14.04
C GLN A 152 10.78 7.02 -12.84
N TRP A 153 10.66 8.30 -12.45
CA TRP A 153 11.48 8.89 -11.39
C TRP A 153 10.97 8.68 -9.97
N LEU A 154 9.69 8.41 -9.76
CA LEU A 154 9.14 8.15 -8.43
C LEU A 154 8.76 6.68 -8.26
N PHE A 155 7.99 6.14 -9.21
CA PHE A 155 7.43 4.78 -9.07
C PHE A 155 8.53 3.72 -9.05
N MET A 156 9.41 3.71 -10.06
CA MET A 156 10.41 2.64 -10.20
C MET A 156 11.44 2.61 -9.07
N PRO A 157 12.05 3.74 -8.62
CA PRO A 157 12.95 3.68 -7.47
C PRO A 157 12.26 3.18 -6.20
N ILE A 158 11.03 3.64 -5.95
CA ILE A 158 10.28 3.22 -4.75
C ILE A 158 9.94 1.74 -4.82
N PHE A 159 9.46 1.27 -5.98
CA PHE A 159 9.17 -0.13 -6.21
C PHE A 159 10.41 -1.01 -5.99
N LEU A 160 11.57 -0.60 -6.50
CA LEU A 160 12.82 -1.32 -6.30
C LEU A 160 13.30 -1.28 -4.84
N VAL A 161 13.11 -0.17 -4.13
CA VAL A 161 13.39 -0.10 -2.69
C VAL A 161 12.49 -1.07 -1.93
N TYR A 162 11.20 -1.12 -2.23
CA TYR A 162 10.25 -2.06 -1.62
C TYR A 162 10.63 -3.52 -1.93
N LEU A 163 10.98 -3.82 -3.19
CA LEU A 163 11.48 -5.12 -3.57
C LEU A 163 12.84 -5.47 -2.98
N SER A 164 13.67 -4.50 -2.59
CA SER A 164 14.95 -4.79 -1.96
C SER A 164 14.84 -5.16 -0.48
N ASN A 165 13.67 -4.91 0.13
CA ASN A 165 13.44 -5.25 1.53
C ASN A 165 13.05 -6.71 1.68
N ASP A 166 13.99 -7.56 2.12
CA ASP A 166 13.77 -8.99 2.30
C ASP A 166 12.88 -9.39 3.49
N SER A 167 12.28 -8.41 4.16
CA SER A 167 11.35 -8.62 5.25
C SER A 167 9.98 -9.02 4.71
N LEU A 168 9.75 -10.31 4.49
CA LEU A 168 8.41 -10.82 4.21
C LEU A 168 7.62 -10.88 5.52
N LEU A 169 6.69 -9.94 5.69
CA LEU A 169 5.71 -10.02 6.76
C LEU A 169 4.53 -10.87 6.30
N LEU A 170 4.64 -12.18 6.54
CA LEU A 170 3.51 -13.08 6.36
C LEU A 170 2.47 -12.80 7.45
N SER A 171 1.23 -12.61 7.02
CA SER A 171 0.08 -12.57 7.89
C SER A 171 -0.93 -13.59 7.40
N GLY A 172 -1.74 -14.14 8.31
CA GLY A 172 -2.78 -15.10 7.91
C GLY A 172 -3.76 -14.50 6.90
N ASP A 173 -4.04 -13.19 7.00
CA ASP A 173 -5.01 -12.50 6.14
C ASP A 173 -4.55 -12.31 4.70
N SER A 174 -3.25 -12.44 4.44
CA SER A 174 -2.68 -12.23 3.12
C SER A 174 -2.58 -13.51 2.30
N ARG A 175 -2.58 -14.67 2.94
CA ARG A 175 -2.43 -15.97 2.25
C ARG A 175 -3.55 -16.23 1.25
N GLY A 176 -4.79 -16.03 1.66
CA GLY A 176 -5.93 -16.14 0.75
C GLY A 176 -5.79 -15.20 -0.45
N SER A 177 -5.27 -13.99 -0.20
CA SER A 177 -5.05 -12.99 -1.25
C SER A 177 -3.90 -13.34 -2.20
N ALA A 178 -2.88 -14.06 -1.71
CA ALA A 178 -1.72 -14.48 -2.47
C ALA A 178 -1.99 -15.74 -3.31
N LEU A 179 -2.77 -16.68 -2.77
CA LEU A 179 -3.06 -17.98 -3.38
C LEU A 179 -4.22 -17.92 -4.37
N LEU A 180 -5.25 -17.11 -4.10
CA LEU A 180 -6.45 -17.06 -4.95
C LEU A 180 -6.17 -16.76 -6.44
N PRO A 181 -5.23 -15.87 -6.82
CA PRO A 181 -4.87 -15.73 -8.23
C PRO A 181 -4.32 -17.02 -8.83
N ILE A 182 -3.55 -17.79 -8.07
CA ILE A 182 -2.93 -19.02 -8.57
C ILE A 182 -4.03 -20.04 -8.92
N THR A 183 -4.91 -20.37 -7.97
CA THR A 183 -6.06 -21.28 -8.20
C THR A 183 -6.93 -20.84 -9.37
N LEU A 184 -7.28 -19.54 -9.44
CA LEU A 184 -8.10 -19.00 -10.54
C LEU A 184 -7.47 -19.22 -11.92
N PHE A 185 -6.13 -19.29 -12.00
CA PHE A 185 -5.40 -19.52 -13.24
C PHE A 185 -5.03 -20.98 -13.51
N THR A 186 -4.94 -21.82 -12.48
CA THR A 186 -4.57 -23.24 -12.61
C THR A 186 -5.79 -24.13 -12.71
N GLU A 187 -6.79 -23.92 -11.86
CA GLU A 187 -7.98 -24.76 -11.73
C GLU A 187 -9.25 -24.07 -12.23
N GLY A 188 -9.27 -22.73 -12.17
CA GLY A 188 -10.41 -21.94 -12.65
C GLY A 188 -11.56 -21.85 -11.64
N ASP A 189 -11.31 -22.20 -10.38
CA ASP A 189 -12.22 -22.00 -9.26
C ASP A 189 -11.56 -21.13 -8.17
N SER A 190 -12.19 -21.08 -6.99
CA SER A 190 -11.81 -20.16 -5.90
C SER A 190 -11.49 -20.86 -4.58
N ASP A 191 -11.57 -22.18 -4.54
CA ASP A 191 -11.07 -22.93 -3.40
C ASP A 191 -9.55 -23.06 -3.47
N LEU A 192 -8.97 -23.48 -2.36
CA LEU A 192 -7.52 -23.52 -2.13
C LEU A 192 -7.07 -24.95 -1.81
N ASP A 193 -7.87 -25.96 -2.16
CA ASP A 193 -7.67 -27.35 -1.75
C ASP A 193 -6.30 -27.89 -2.18
N GLU A 194 -5.79 -27.45 -3.34
CA GLU A 194 -4.49 -27.85 -3.87
C GLU A 194 -3.31 -27.39 -2.99
N PHE A 195 -3.50 -26.34 -2.19
CA PHE A 195 -2.48 -25.83 -1.26
C PHE A 195 -2.56 -26.48 0.12
N PHE A 196 -3.69 -27.10 0.46
CA PHE A 196 -3.94 -27.68 1.79
C PHE A 196 -3.99 -29.22 1.79
N GLY A 197 -4.01 -29.87 0.63
CA GLY A 197 -3.88 -31.32 0.51
C GLY A 197 -4.90 -32.10 1.35
N ASP A 198 -4.53 -33.32 1.78
CA ASP A 198 -5.36 -34.07 2.75
C ASP A 198 -5.24 -33.41 4.12
N TRP A 199 -6.11 -32.43 4.37
CA TRP A 199 -6.13 -31.68 5.63
C TRP A 199 -6.26 -32.57 6.86
N ARG A 200 -6.79 -33.81 6.71
CA ARG A 200 -6.83 -34.76 7.83
C ARG A 200 -5.42 -35.17 8.24
N LYS A 201 -4.54 -35.44 7.28
CA LYS A 201 -3.11 -35.68 7.53
C LYS A 201 -2.44 -34.44 8.12
N GLN A 202 -2.85 -33.24 7.69
CA GLN A 202 -2.35 -32.01 8.29
C GLN A 202 -2.80 -31.87 9.75
N ASN A 203 -4.08 -32.10 10.06
CA ASN A 203 -4.60 -32.03 11.42
C ASN A 203 -3.99 -33.11 12.31
N GLU A 204 -3.77 -34.33 11.81
CA GLU A 204 -3.01 -35.36 12.52
C GLU A 204 -1.57 -34.88 12.79
N TYR A 205 -0.89 -34.31 11.79
CA TYR A 205 0.43 -33.72 11.96
C TYR A 205 0.44 -32.59 13.02
N PHE A 206 -0.53 -31.66 12.98
CA PHE A 206 -0.66 -30.58 13.94
C PHE A 206 -1.04 -31.09 15.35
N ALA A 207 -1.82 -32.16 15.44
CA ALA A 207 -2.15 -32.82 16.70
C ALA A 207 -0.91 -33.42 17.38
N HIS A 208 0.12 -33.74 16.63
CA HIS A 208 1.39 -34.23 17.17
C HIS A 208 2.40 -33.13 17.50
N LEU A 209 2.20 -31.89 17.04
CA LEU A 209 3.08 -30.77 17.40
C LEU A 209 2.90 -30.35 18.85
N GLU A 210 4.02 -30.03 19.51
CA GLU A 210 4.01 -29.43 20.84
C GLU A 210 3.25 -28.09 20.82
N GLU A 211 2.63 -27.71 21.94
CA GLU A 211 1.82 -26.48 22.05
C GLU A 211 2.58 -25.22 21.58
N ARG A 212 3.89 -25.15 21.85
CA ARG A 212 4.76 -24.06 21.38
C ARG A 212 4.87 -24.03 19.85
N GLN A 213 5.05 -25.18 19.22
CA GLN A 213 5.11 -25.31 17.76
C GLN A 213 3.76 -25.03 17.11
N ARG A 214 2.64 -25.38 17.77
CA ARG A 214 1.29 -24.99 17.32
C ARG A 214 1.09 -23.47 17.35
N LYS A 215 1.54 -22.80 18.42
CA LYS A 215 1.51 -21.33 18.53
C LYS A 215 2.37 -20.66 17.46
N GLU A 216 3.57 -21.19 17.19
CA GLU A 216 4.48 -20.69 16.15
C GLU A 216 3.95 -20.94 14.72
N ALA A 217 3.21 -22.04 14.50
CA ALA A 217 2.54 -22.32 13.23
C ALA A 217 1.34 -21.41 12.93
N ALA A 218 1.03 -20.47 13.84
CA ALA A 218 -0.16 -19.62 13.80
C ALA A 218 -1.46 -20.42 13.63
N VAL A 219 -1.49 -21.63 14.19
CA VAL A 219 -2.69 -22.47 14.20
C VAL A 219 -3.57 -21.94 15.32
N VAL A 220 -4.60 -21.16 14.94
CA VAL A 220 -5.66 -20.81 15.88
C VAL A 220 -6.56 -22.03 15.96
N SER A 221 -6.33 -22.88 16.96
CA SER A 221 -7.23 -23.99 17.23
C SER A 221 -8.45 -23.48 17.99
N ARG A 222 -9.64 -23.78 17.48
CA ARG A 222 -10.88 -23.44 18.17
C ARG A 222 -11.85 -24.59 18.04
N THR A 223 -12.46 -24.97 19.15
CA THR A 223 -13.52 -25.96 19.16
C THR A 223 -14.76 -25.36 18.50
N VAL A 224 -15.17 -25.92 17.37
CA VAL A 224 -16.39 -25.54 16.65
C VAL A 224 -17.37 -26.69 16.79
N THR A 225 -18.60 -26.38 17.20
CA THR A 225 -19.70 -27.33 17.20
C THR A 225 -20.27 -27.42 15.78
N LEU A 226 -20.11 -28.58 15.16
CA LEU A 226 -20.67 -28.88 13.84
C LEU A 226 -22.21 -28.95 13.89
N PRO A 227 -22.93 -28.87 12.75
CA PRO A 227 -24.39 -28.94 12.69
C PRO A 227 -24.99 -30.23 13.30
N ASP A 228 -24.20 -31.30 13.40
CA ASP A 228 -24.57 -32.56 14.04
C ASP A 228 -24.38 -32.55 15.58
N GLY A 229 -24.00 -31.42 16.15
CA GLY A 229 -23.71 -31.25 17.58
C GLY A 229 -22.33 -31.73 18.00
N THR A 230 -21.50 -32.25 17.09
CA THR A 230 -20.15 -32.70 17.44
C THR A 230 -19.21 -31.52 17.58
N GLU A 231 -18.55 -31.44 18.72
CA GLU A 231 -17.44 -30.50 18.92
C GLU A 231 -16.20 -31.03 18.21
N ARG A 232 -15.64 -30.24 17.29
CA ARG A 232 -14.34 -30.52 16.67
C ARG A 232 -13.42 -29.34 16.87
N GLU A 233 -12.20 -29.62 17.31
CA GLU A 233 -11.12 -28.63 17.28
C GLU A 233 -10.78 -28.34 15.81
N LEU A 234 -11.33 -27.26 15.28
CA LEU A 234 -10.96 -26.74 13.97
C LEU A 234 -9.71 -25.88 14.15
N HIS A 235 -8.61 -26.39 13.63
CA HIS A 235 -7.38 -25.65 13.44
C HIS A 235 -7.59 -24.68 12.28
N HIS A 236 -7.89 -23.41 12.57
CA HIS A 236 -7.88 -22.37 11.56
C HIS A 236 -6.42 -22.11 11.17
N ILE A 237 -5.99 -22.80 10.13
CA ILE A 237 -4.74 -22.50 9.46
C ILE A 237 -4.95 -21.14 8.78
N GLN A 238 -4.45 -20.08 9.41
CA GLN A 238 -4.22 -18.78 8.77
C GLN A 238 -5.45 -18.13 8.13
N LEU A 239 -6.56 -18.03 8.88
CA LEU A 239 -7.74 -17.25 8.46
C LEU A 239 -8.33 -17.74 7.12
N MET A 240 -8.40 -19.06 6.98
CA MET A 240 -9.17 -19.78 5.97
C MET A 240 -10.48 -20.30 6.58
N THR A 241 -11.50 -20.50 5.74
CA THR A 241 -12.79 -21.09 6.11
C THR A 241 -12.98 -22.40 5.35
N TYR A 242 -13.39 -23.46 6.04
CA TYR A 242 -13.70 -24.75 5.43
C TYR A 242 -15.22 -24.87 5.23
N ILE A 243 -15.67 -24.92 3.98
CA ILE A 243 -17.10 -24.91 3.60
C ILE A 243 -17.32 -26.02 2.58
N ASP A 244 -18.33 -26.87 2.83
CA ASP A 244 -18.74 -27.95 1.92
C ASP A 244 -17.61 -28.88 1.46
N GLY A 245 -16.61 -29.09 2.33
CA GLY A 245 -15.48 -29.96 2.02
C GLY A 245 -14.27 -29.27 1.38
N ARG A 246 -14.33 -27.95 1.16
CA ARG A 246 -13.30 -27.16 0.46
C ARG A 246 -12.78 -26.00 1.31
N PHE A 247 -11.57 -25.53 1.04
CA PHE A 247 -10.94 -24.39 1.70
C PHE A 247 -11.12 -23.09 0.91
N TYR A 248 -11.57 -22.04 1.60
CA TYR A 248 -11.74 -20.71 1.01
C TYR A 248 -11.05 -19.64 1.87
N PRO A 249 -10.65 -18.50 1.29
CA PRO A 249 -10.14 -17.38 2.07
C PRO A 249 -11.24 -16.82 3.00
N ALA A 250 -10.94 -16.57 4.28
CA ALA A 250 -11.95 -15.96 5.16
C ALA A 250 -12.15 -14.45 4.87
N PHE A 251 -11.15 -13.82 4.26
CA PHE A 251 -11.17 -12.42 3.88
C PHE A 251 -11.73 -12.19 2.48
N PRO A 252 -12.20 -10.97 2.17
CA PRO A 252 -12.71 -10.63 0.86
C PRO A 252 -11.70 -10.87 -0.26
N ILE A 253 -12.21 -11.25 -1.42
CA ILE A 253 -11.43 -11.58 -2.61
C ILE A 253 -10.73 -10.39 -3.29
N PHE A 254 -11.08 -9.14 -2.94
CA PHE A 254 -10.63 -7.96 -3.67
C PHE A 254 -9.10 -7.80 -3.69
N PRO A 255 -8.35 -7.93 -2.58
CA PRO A 255 -6.89 -7.95 -2.62
C PRO A 255 -6.30 -8.92 -3.65
N ALA A 256 -6.83 -10.15 -3.73
CA ALA A 256 -6.43 -11.14 -4.73
C ALA A 256 -6.76 -10.72 -6.17
N VAL A 257 -7.94 -10.16 -6.40
CA VAL A 257 -8.29 -9.65 -7.75
C VAL A 257 -7.28 -8.60 -8.23
N PHE A 258 -6.72 -7.80 -7.32
CA PHE A 258 -5.73 -6.79 -7.68
C PHE A 258 -4.31 -7.33 -7.87
N SER A 259 -3.99 -8.55 -7.42
CA SER A 259 -2.71 -9.20 -7.74
C SER A 259 -2.73 -9.99 -9.06
N ILE A 260 -3.91 -10.27 -9.63
CA ILE A 260 -4.05 -10.92 -10.94
C ILE A 260 -3.17 -10.28 -12.03
N PRO A 261 -3.15 -8.95 -12.24
CA PRO A 261 -2.28 -8.34 -13.26
C PRO A 261 -0.79 -8.62 -13.01
N THR A 262 -0.35 -8.59 -11.75
CA THR A 262 1.03 -8.91 -11.39
C THR A 262 1.34 -10.36 -11.67
N TYR A 263 0.44 -11.28 -11.31
CA TYR A 263 0.60 -12.70 -11.59
C TYR A 263 0.74 -12.96 -13.10
N VAL A 264 -0.15 -12.39 -13.91
CA VAL A 264 -0.10 -12.51 -15.38
C VAL A 264 1.23 -12.01 -15.94
N LEU A 265 1.72 -10.86 -15.45
CA LEU A 265 2.99 -10.30 -15.90
C LEU A 265 4.18 -11.18 -15.49
N LEU A 266 4.19 -11.69 -14.26
CA LEU A 266 5.27 -12.56 -13.78
C LEU A 266 5.27 -13.92 -14.47
N ARG A 267 4.09 -14.53 -14.69
CA ARG A 267 3.93 -15.78 -15.44
C ARG A 267 4.31 -15.58 -16.91
N GLY A 268 3.79 -14.55 -17.57
CA GLY A 268 4.11 -14.22 -18.96
C GLY A 268 5.58 -13.88 -19.18
N GLY A 269 6.26 -13.34 -18.15
CA GLY A 269 7.70 -13.10 -18.15
C GLY A 269 8.57 -14.31 -17.83
N GLY A 270 7.98 -15.49 -17.59
CA GLY A 270 8.72 -16.72 -17.23
C GLY A 270 9.34 -16.70 -15.83
N LEU A 271 8.96 -15.73 -14.98
CA LEU A 271 9.45 -15.63 -13.60
C LEU A 271 8.71 -16.58 -12.64
N ILE A 272 7.57 -17.11 -13.09
CA ILE A 272 6.76 -18.13 -12.45
C ILE A 272 6.67 -19.31 -13.44
N THR A 273 7.25 -20.47 -13.12
CA THR A 273 7.25 -21.68 -13.98
C THR A 273 6.30 -22.73 -13.42
N GLU A 274 5.66 -23.57 -14.25
CA GLU A 274 4.58 -24.47 -13.79
C GLU A 274 5.02 -25.58 -12.81
N ASN A 275 6.32 -25.78 -12.59
CA ASN A 275 6.87 -26.74 -11.62
C ASN A 275 6.78 -26.28 -10.14
N ILE A 276 5.86 -25.37 -9.81
CA ILE A 276 5.85 -24.64 -8.53
C ILE A 276 5.28 -25.44 -7.34
N ILE A 277 4.64 -26.59 -7.59
CA ILE A 277 4.03 -27.39 -6.52
C ILE A 277 4.71 -28.77 -6.42
N PRO A 278 5.84 -28.90 -5.69
CA PRO A 278 6.29 -30.19 -5.21
C PRO A 278 5.32 -30.75 -4.15
N PRO A 279 5.09 -32.07 -4.08
CA PRO A 279 3.86 -32.64 -3.52
C PRO A 279 3.74 -32.63 -1.99
N GLU A 280 4.79 -32.27 -1.25
CA GLU A 280 4.87 -32.53 0.20
C GLU A 280 5.29 -31.30 1.02
N PHE A 281 4.49 -30.23 1.02
CA PHE A 281 4.56 -29.13 2.02
C PHE A 281 5.63 -28.03 1.85
N ALA A 282 6.50 -28.06 0.83
CA ALA A 282 7.45 -26.97 0.57
C ALA A 282 6.85 -25.74 -0.16
N ALA A 283 5.66 -25.90 -0.76
CA ALA A 283 5.01 -24.90 -1.60
C ALA A 283 4.55 -23.63 -0.84
N LEU A 284 4.16 -23.76 0.43
CA LEU A 284 3.63 -22.65 1.26
C LEU A 284 4.64 -21.55 1.67
N ARG A 285 5.94 -21.65 1.30
CA ARG A 285 6.97 -20.74 1.85
C ARG A 285 7.75 -19.89 0.84
N SER A 286 7.98 -20.30 -0.41
CA SER A 286 8.98 -19.62 -1.26
C SER A 286 8.44 -18.94 -2.51
N THR A 287 7.44 -19.50 -3.17
CA THR A 287 6.93 -18.94 -4.44
C THR A 287 5.77 -17.99 -4.22
N ASP A 288 4.82 -18.34 -3.35
CA ASP A 288 3.69 -17.48 -2.95
C ASP A 288 4.19 -16.16 -2.36
N ALA A 289 5.20 -16.26 -1.50
CA ALA A 289 5.91 -15.15 -0.90
C ALA A 289 6.44 -14.14 -1.92
N ARG A 290 6.97 -14.60 -3.05
CA ARG A 290 7.54 -13.72 -4.09
C ARG A 290 6.44 -13.02 -4.87
N LEU A 291 5.42 -13.77 -5.31
CA LEU A 291 4.28 -13.20 -6.03
C LEU A 291 3.56 -12.16 -5.17
N GLU A 292 3.28 -12.52 -3.92
CA GLU A 292 2.62 -11.65 -2.96
C GLU A 292 3.43 -10.37 -2.76
N ARG A 293 4.73 -10.50 -2.47
CA ARG A 293 5.62 -9.35 -2.23
C ARG A 293 5.75 -8.46 -3.45
N VAL A 294 5.91 -9.02 -4.65
CA VAL A 294 5.98 -8.22 -5.88
C VAL A 294 4.66 -7.48 -6.10
N SER A 295 3.52 -8.13 -5.86
CA SER A 295 2.20 -7.51 -5.98
C SER A 295 2.00 -6.39 -4.96
N ALA A 296 2.39 -6.64 -3.71
CA ALA A 296 2.32 -5.67 -2.61
C ALA A 296 3.22 -4.45 -2.88
N ALA A 297 4.50 -4.68 -3.24
CA ALA A 297 5.44 -3.62 -3.57
C ALA A 297 4.97 -2.79 -4.77
N TRP A 298 4.41 -3.44 -5.80
CA TRP A 298 3.88 -2.77 -6.99
C TRP A 298 2.71 -1.86 -6.64
N LEU A 299 1.73 -2.40 -5.90
CA LEU A 299 0.55 -1.67 -5.47
C LEU A 299 0.89 -0.52 -4.50
N ALA A 300 1.83 -0.74 -3.58
CA ALA A 300 2.32 0.29 -2.68
C ALA A 300 3.00 1.42 -3.47
N ALA A 301 3.90 1.09 -4.42
CA ALA A 301 4.53 2.11 -5.27
C ALA A 301 3.49 2.91 -6.11
N LEU A 302 2.43 2.27 -6.60
CA LEU A 302 1.31 2.96 -7.26
C LEU A 302 0.57 3.89 -6.30
N THR A 303 0.36 3.45 -5.06
CA THR A 303 -0.25 4.25 -3.99
C THR A 303 0.57 5.52 -3.72
N VAL A 304 1.90 5.42 -3.66
CA VAL A 304 2.78 6.61 -3.53
C VAL A 304 2.64 7.55 -4.72
N LEU A 305 2.52 7.02 -5.95
CA LEU A 305 2.30 7.86 -7.12
C LEU A 305 0.96 8.61 -7.05
N LEU A 306 -0.12 7.95 -6.61
CA LEU A 306 -1.41 8.60 -6.39
C LEU A 306 -1.32 9.69 -5.32
N PHE A 307 -0.63 9.40 -4.20
CA PHE A 307 -0.37 10.36 -3.14
C PHE A 307 0.34 11.62 -3.69
N TYR A 308 1.41 11.42 -4.45
CA TYR A 308 2.11 12.51 -5.12
C TYR A 308 1.16 13.34 -5.99
N LEU A 309 0.36 12.70 -6.83
CA LEU A 309 -0.55 13.39 -7.74
C LEU A 309 -1.57 14.26 -6.99
N ILE A 310 -2.09 13.77 -5.87
CA ILE A 310 -3.01 14.52 -4.99
C ILE A 310 -2.29 15.73 -4.40
N VAL A 311 -1.14 15.52 -3.76
CA VAL A 311 -0.37 16.60 -3.10
C VAL A 311 0.10 17.64 -4.12
N ARG A 312 0.43 17.22 -5.35
CA ARG A 312 0.88 18.09 -6.45
C ARG A 312 -0.17 19.08 -6.93
N ARG A 313 -1.46 18.83 -6.67
CA ARG A 313 -2.54 19.78 -6.97
C ARG A 313 -2.47 21.04 -6.10
N ARG A 314 -1.83 20.94 -4.94
CA ARG A 314 -1.83 21.97 -3.89
C ARG A 314 -0.44 22.53 -3.60
N LEU A 315 0.61 21.71 -3.78
CA LEU A 315 1.99 22.09 -3.48
C LEU A 315 2.89 22.12 -4.73
N PRO A 316 4.02 22.87 -4.68
CA PRO A 316 5.06 22.80 -5.71
C PRO A 316 5.66 21.39 -5.84
N ALA A 317 6.18 21.07 -7.03
CA ALA A 317 6.67 19.73 -7.37
C ALA A 317 7.68 19.15 -6.37
N LEU A 318 8.62 19.97 -5.89
CA LEU A 318 9.63 19.57 -4.93
C LEU A 318 9.00 19.09 -3.61
N TRP A 319 8.07 19.87 -3.04
CA TRP A 319 7.41 19.51 -1.79
C TRP A 319 6.51 18.30 -1.93
N SER A 320 5.80 18.18 -3.06
CA SER A 320 5.01 16.98 -3.34
C SER A 320 5.90 15.74 -3.42
N PHE A 321 7.06 15.85 -4.06
CA PHE A 321 8.03 14.76 -4.15
C PHE A 321 8.59 14.38 -2.77
N LEU A 322 9.08 15.36 -2.00
CA LEU A 322 9.61 15.14 -0.65
C LEU A 322 8.56 14.50 0.28
N LEU A 323 7.33 15.02 0.28
CA LEU A 323 6.24 14.44 1.09
C LEU A 323 5.88 13.02 0.63
N SER A 324 5.97 12.73 -0.67
CA SER A 324 5.72 11.39 -1.18
C SER A 324 6.83 10.42 -0.79
N LEU A 325 8.09 10.87 -0.73
CA LEU A 325 9.18 10.06 -0.18
C LEU A 325 9.00 9.80 1.32
N ILE A 326 8.55 10.80 2.08
CA ILE A 326 8.23 10.62 3.51
C ILE A 326 7.08 9.62 3.67
N TYR A 327 5.99 9.78 2.90
CA TYR A 327 4.90 8.81 2.89
C TYR A 327 5.40 7.40 2.55
N ALA A 328 6.24 7.29 1.51
CA ALA A 328 6.74 6.03 1.02
C ALA A 328 7.68 5.29 1.97
N LEU A 329 8.57 6.00 2.67
CA LEU A 329 9.70 5.40 3.38
C LEU A 329 9.65 5.59 4.90
N ALA A 330 8.91 6.59 5.38
CA ALA A 330 8.86 6.97 6.80
C ALA A 330 7.46 6.77 7.42
N THR A 331 6.67 5.84 6.85
CA THR A 331 5.37 5.43 7.41
C THR A 331 5.22 3.91 7.36
N PHE A 332 4.15 3.39 7.96
CA PHE A 332 3.79 1.98 7.84
C PHE A 332 3.51 1.53 6.42
N HIS A 333 3.36 2.45 5.47
CA HIS A 333 3.25 2.09 4.06
C HIS A 333 4.47 1.26 3.61
N TYR A 334 5.68 1.61 4.07
CA TYR A 334 6.89 0.84 3.77
C TYR A 334 6.92 -0.50 4.49
N THR A 335 6.70 -0.50 5.80
CA THR A 335 6.92 -1.67 6.64
C THR A 335 5.77 -2.67 6.57
N VAL A 336 4.57 -2.25 6.15
CA VAL A 336 3.37 -3.07 6.12
C VAL A 336 2.88 -3.25 4.68
N SER A 337 2.36 -2.20 4.08
CA SER A 337 1.63 -2.26 2.80
C SER A 337 2.51 -2.66 1.61
N ALA A 338 3.83 -2.43 1.68
CA ALA A 338 4.78 -2.84 0.66
C ALA A 338 5.33 -4.27 0.84
N GLN A 339 5.12 -4.91 2.00
CA GLN A 339 5.73 -6.20 2.34
C GLN A 339 4.82 -7.41 2.09
N GLY A 340 3.50 -7.22 2.17
CA GLY A 340 2.51 -8.28 1.95
C GLY A 340 1.22 -7.74 1.35
N LEU A 341 0.45 -8.60 0.71
CA LEU A 341 -0.79 -8.24 0.03
C LEU A 341 -1.96 -8.20 1.02
N TRP A 342 -1.75 -7.50 2.12
CA TRP A 342 -2.71 -7.37 3.20
C TRP A 342 -3.84 -6.45 2.75
N GLN A 343 -5.00 -6.53 3.40
CA GLN A 343 -6.15 -5.66 3.08
C GLN A 343 -5.83 -4.15 3.15
N HIS A 344 -4.81 -3.78 3.93
CA HIS A 344 -4.36 -2.41 4.11
C HIS A 344 -3.85 -1.77 2.80
N GLY A 345 -2.98 -2.46 2.05
CA GLY A 345 -2.36 -1.92 0.84
C GLY A 345 -3.39 -1.52 -0.24
N PRO A 346 -4.28 -2.44 -0.67
CA PRO A 346 -5.33 -2.11 -1.61
C PRO A 346 -6.32 -1.07 -1.08
N ALA A 347 -6.66 -1.11 0.22
CA ALA A 347 -7.52 -0.08 0.82
C ALA A 347 -6.91 1.33 0.71
N GLU A 348 -5.62 1.50 1.02
CA GLU A 348 -4.91 2.78 0.85
C GLU A 348 -4.92 3.23 -0.61
N PHE A 349 -4.62 2.32 -1.55
CA PHE A 349 -4.66 2.59 -2.98
C PHE A 349 -6.04 3.14 -3.40
N PHE A 350 -7.12 2.46 -3.04
CA PHE A 350 -8.48 2.88 -3.44
C PHE A 350 -8.93 4.16 -2.74
N ILE A 351 -8.52 4.43 -1.50
CA ILE A 351 -8.80 5.71 -0.85
C ILE A 351 -8.17 6.85 -1.66
N LEU A 352 -6.90 6.74 -2.04
CA LEU A 352 -6.23 7.77 -2.82
C LEU A 352 -6.80 7.87 -4.24
N ALA A 353 -7.14 6.75 -4.88
CA ALA A 353 -7.80 6.75 -6.18
C ALA A 353 -9.17 7.47 -6.12
N ALA A 354 -9.96 7.21 -5.07
CA ALA A 354 -11.25 7.86 -4.83
C ALA A 354 -11.09 9.37 -4.64
N ILE A 355 -10.12 9.80 -3.83
CA ILE A 355 -9.83 11.23 -3.60
C ILE A 355 -9.42 11.90 -4.92
N LEU A 356 -8.49 11.30 -5.66
CA LEU A 356 -8.01 11.86 -6.93
C LEU A 356 -9.15 11.97 -7.96
N ALA A 357 -9.98 10.93 -8.08
CA ALA A 357 -11.12 10.92 -9.00
C ALA A 357 -12.20 11.93 -8.57
N GLY A 358 -12.54 11.99 -7.28
CA GLY A 358 -13.53 12.92 -6.73
C GLY A 358 -13.11 14.38 -6.88
N ASP A 359 -11.87 14.72 -6.50
CA ASP A 359 -11.34 16.08 -6.67
C ASP A 359 -11.28 16.48 -8.16
N THR A 360 -10.91 15.54 -9.04
CA THR A 360 -10.87 15.80 -10.49
C THR A 360 -12.27 15.93 -11.07
N CYS A 361 -13.24 15.17 -10.57
CA CYS A 361 -14.65 15.28 -10.94
C CYS A 361 -15.17 16.69 -10.66
N ILE A 362 -14.93 17.21 -9.46
CA ILE A 362 -15.37 18.55 -9.03
C ILE A 362 -14.67 19.62 -9.87
N GLU A 363 -13.34 19.56 -9.99
CA GLU A 363 -12.57 20.59 -10.71
C GLU A 363 -12.91 20.63 -12.21
N ARG A 364 -13.08 19.47 -12.86
CA ARG A 364 -13.35 19.40 -14.31
C ARG A 364 -14.83 19.35 -14.67
N LYS A 365 -15.72 19.31 -13.67
CA LYS A 365 -17.17 19.12 -13.85
C LYS A 365 -17.52 17.92 -14.74
N LYS A 366 -16.73 16.84 -14.69
CA LYS A 366 -16.90 15.66 -15.54
C LYS A 366 -17.62 14.55 -14.76
N ALA A 367 -18.93 14.41 -15.00
CA ALA A 367 -19.80 13.50 -14.26
C ALA A 367 -19.32 12.03 -14.24
N SER A 368 -18.69 11.54 -15.32
CA SER A 368 -18.18 10.17 -15.37
C SER A 368 -17.06 9.89 -14.36
N LEU A 369 -16.39 10.92 -13.82
CA LEU A 369 -15.39 10.73 -12.76
C LEU A 369 -16.02 10.45 -11.39
N ALA A 370 -17.30 10.79 -11.21
CA ALA A 370 -18.05 10.43 -10.01
C ALA A 370 -18.25 8.90 -9.90
N PHE A 371 -18.42 8.22 -11.03
CA PHE A 371 -18.43 6.75 -11.11
C PHE A 371 -17.12 6.17 -10.60
N TRP A 372 -15.97 6.63 -11.11
CA TRP A 372 -14.66 6.13 -10.68
C TRP A 372 -14.36 6.43 -9.20
N CYS A 373 -14.81 7.58 -8.69
CA CYS A 373 -14.68 7.93 -7.27
C CYS A 373 -15.45 6.94 -6.38
N SER A 374 -16.73 6.72 -6.68
CA SER A 374 -17.60 5.83 -5.89
C SER A 374 -17.27 4.34 -6.07
N LEU A 375 -16.85 3.93 -7.27
CA LEU A 375 -16.30 2.59 -7.53
C LEU A 375 -15.10 2.32 -6.62
N ALA A 376 -14.14 3.26 -6.57
CA ALA A 376 -12.97 3.12 -5.71
C ALA A 376 -13.38 3.06 -4.23
N LEU A 377 -14.29 3.93 -3.75
CA LEU A 377 -14.80 3.86 -2.37
C LEU A 377 -15.48 2.53 -2.04
N ALA A 378 -16.22 1.96 -2.99
CA ALA A 378 -16.82 0.64 -2.81
C ALA A 378 -15.74 -0.46 -2.75
N CYS A 379 -14.71 -0.42 -3.60
CA CYS A 379 -13.57 -1.32 -3.50
C CYS A 379 -12.85 -1.21 -2.14
N VAL A 380 -12.75 -0.02 -1.54
CA VAL A 380 -12.23 0.14 -0.17
C VAL A 380 -13.08 -0.66 0.82
N PHE A 381 -14.41 -0.47 0.79
CA PHE A 381 -15.33 -1.15 1.71
C PHE A 381 -15.26 -2.67 1.56
N PHE A 382 -15.28 -3.18 0.32
CA PHE A 382 -15.22 -4.61 0.08
C PHE A 382 -13.82 -5.21 0.27
N THR A 383 -12.76 -4.41 0.23
CA THR A 383 -11.43 -4.86 0.64
C THR A 383 -11.34 -5.00 2.16
N ARG A 384 -11.93 -4.05 2.89
CA ARG A 384 -11.75 -3.89 4.33
C ARG A 384 -13.00 -3.27 4.97
N PRO A 385 -14.03 -4.04 5.33
CA PRO A 385 -15.29 -3.48 5.84
C PRO A 385 -15.13 -2.63 7.10
N GLN A 386 -14.13 -2.91 7.94
CA GLN A 386 -13.86 -2.19 9.18
C GLN A 386 -13.49 -0.71 9.00
N ILE A 387 -13.18 -0.26 7.77
CA ILE A 387 -12.95 1.16 7.45
C ILE A 387 -14.17 1.86 6.86
N PHE A 388 -15.38 1.30 7.07
CA PHE A 388 -16.64 1.86 6.56
C PHE A 388 -16.89 3.31 6.98
N PHE A 389 -16.39 3.74 8.15
CA PHE A 389 -16.52 5.14 8.60
C PHE A 389 -15.79 6.10 7.66
N ILE A 390 -14.55 5.77 7.26
CA ILE A 390 -13.75 6.60 6.36
C ILE A 390 -14.41 6.64 4.98
N THR A 391 -14.81 5.48 4.45
CA THR A 391 -15.46 5.40 3.14
C THR A 391 -16.82 6.09 3.13
N GLY A 392 -17.60 5.96 4.20
CA GLY A 392 -18.89 6.61 4.38
C GLY A 392 -18.78 8.13 4.42
N ILE A 393 -17.85 8.66 5.23
CA ILE A 393 -17.61 10.11 5.32
C ILE A 393 -17.14 10.67 3.98
N LEU A 394 -16.16 10.03 3.33
CA LEU A 394 -15.69 10.47 2.00
C LEU A 394 -16.80 10.35 0.95
N GLY A 395 -17.59 9.29 1.00
CA GLY A 395 -18.72 9.06 0.11
C GLY A 395 -19.78 10.15 0.22
N LEU A 396 -20.21 10.45 1.45
CA LEU A 396 -21.15 11.53 1.75
C LEU A 396 -20.59 12.89 1.32
N TYR A 397 -19.30 13.15 1.58
CA TYR A 397 -18.63 14.38 1.15
C TYR A 397 -18.70 14.56 -0.37
N TYR A 398 -18.22 13.58 -1.15
CA TYR A 398 -18.21 13.70 -2.60
C TYR A 398 -19.63 13.71 -3.20
N PHE A 399 -20.55 12.91 -2.65
CA PHE A 399 -21.95 12.93 -3.07
C PHE A 399 -22.60 14.31 -2.83
N TRP A 400 -22.34 14.94 -1.68
CA TRP A 400 -22.82 16.28 -1.35
C TRP A 400 -22.26 17.34 -2.30
N GLN A 401 -20.98 17.25 -2.66
CA GLN A 401 -20.36 18.16 -3.63
C GLN A 401 -21.00 18.06 -5.03
N LEU A 402 -21.69 16.95 -5.33
CA LEU A 402 -22.44 16.72 -6.57
C LEU A 402 -23.91 17.14 -6.50
N ARG A 403 -24.37 17.81 -5.43
CA ARG A 403 -25.80 18.19 -5.23
C ARG A 403 -26.43 18.95 -6.41
N ASN A 404 -25.65 19.74 -7.13
CA ASN A 404 -26.13 20.52 -8.29
C ASN A 404 -25.92 19.81 -9.64
N ALA A 405 -25.35 18.61 -9.64
CA ALA A 405 -25.03 17.84 -10.85
C ALA A 405 -25.75 16.49 -10.83
N THR A 406 -27.02 16.48 -11.27
CA THR A 406 -27.87 15.27 -11.26
C THR A 406 -27.22 14.07 -11.95
N SER A 407 -26.61 14.29 -13.12
CA SER A 407 -25.85 13.24 -13.83
C SER A 407 -24.67 12.72 -13.00
N GLY A 408 -23.93 13.60 -12.32
CA GLY A 408 -22.84 13.22 -11.41
C GLY A 408 -23.33 12.34 -10.27
N ARG A 409 -24.48 12.64 -9.66
CA ARG A 409 -25.08 11.81 -8.60
C ARG A 409 -25.48 10.43 -9.10
N LEU A 410 -26.08 10.33 -10.29
CA LEU A 410 -26.43 9.03 -10.89
C LEU A 410 -25.18 8.18 -11.15
N TRP A 411 -24.13 8.77 -11.73
CA TRP A 411 -22.86 8.08 -11.92
C TRP A 411 -22.20 7.66 -10.60
N PHE A 412 -22.30 8.49 -9.57
CA PHE A 412 -21.82 8.16 -8.23
C PHE A 412 -22.57 6.99 -7.60
N LEU A 413 -23.89 6.91 -7.79
CA LEU A 413 -24.69 5.78 -7.29
C LEU A 413 -24.46 4.50 -8.09
N ALA A 414 -24.04 4.61 -9.36
CA ALA A 414 -23.74 3.46 -10.21
C ALA A 414 -22.39 2.79 -9.87
N GLY A 415 -21.41 3.54 -9.37
CA GLY A 415 -20.06 3.01 -9.09
C GLY A 415 -20.03 1.81 -8.13
N PRO A 416 -20.75 1.83 -7.00
CA PRO A 416 -20.77 0.70 -6.05
C PRO A 416 -21.45 -0.56 -6.57
N ILE A 417 -22.29 -0.47 -7.61
CA ILE A 417 -23.08 -1.61 -8.12
C ILE A 417 -22.16 -2.73 -8.60
N VAL A 418 -21.12 -2.40 -9.37
CA VAL A 418 -20.21 -3.41 -9.95
C VAL A 418 -19.48 -4.24 -8.88
N PRO A 419 -18.70 -3.63 -7.96
CA PRO A 419 -18.01 -4.41 -6.93
C PRO A 419 -18.98 -5.01 -5.93
N GLY A 420 -20.14 -4.38 -5.68
CA GLY A 420 -21.17 -4.94 -4.79
C GLY A 420 -21.82 -6.20 -5.34
N LEU A 421 -22.15 -6.23 -6.63
CA LEU A 421 -22.65 -7.43 -7.29
C LEU A 421 -21.60 -8.54 -7.28
N LEU A 422 -20.34 -8.22 -7.64
CA LEU A 422 -19.26 -9.22 -7.60
C LEU A 422 -19.07 -9.80 -6.20
N TYR A 423 -19.02 -8.93 -5.19
CA TYR A 423 -18.92 -9.34 -3.79
C TYR A 423 -20.08 -10.24 -3.35
N LEU A 424 -21.31 -9.84 -3.64
CA LEU A 424 -22.50 -10.62 -3.28
C LEU A 424 -22.57 -11.95 -4.02
N LEU A 425 -22.25 -11.97 -5.32
CA LEU A 425 -22.25 -13.19 -6.12
C LEU A 425 -21.28 -14.21 -5.52
N VAL A 426 -20.03 -13.82 -5.30
CA VAL A 426 -19.01 -14.70 -4.73
C VAL A 426 -19.41 -15.14 -3.32
N ASN A 427 -19.86 -14.21 -2.48
CA ASN A 427 -20.24 -14.51 -1.10
C ASN A 427 -21.42 -15.47 -0.99
N LEU A 428 -22.45 -15.29 -1.81
CA LEU A 428 -23.62 -16.15 -1.82
C LEU A 428 -23.33 -17.50 -2.49
N SER A 429 -22.47 -17.54 -3.52
CA SER A 429 -22.11 -18.79 -4.19
C SER A 429 -21.17 -19.69 -3.39
N VAL A 430 -20.23 -19.09 -2.65
CA VAL A 430 -19.17 -19.81 -1.94
C VAL A 430 -19.50 -20.00 -0.46
N TYR A 431 -19.97 -18.94 0.20
CA TYR A 431 -20.11 -18.92 1.66
C TYR A 431 -21.55 -19.06 2.13
N HIS A 432 -22.52 -19.10 1.21
CA HIS A 432 -23.96 -19.10 1.49
C HIS A 432 -24.41 -17.96 2.42
N HIS A 433 -23.64 -16.86 2.47
CA HIS A 433 -23.87 -15.78 3.41
C HIS A 433 -23.39 -14.43 2.85
N PRO A 434 -24.16 -13.32 2.96
CA PRO A 434 -23.82 -12.04 2.34
C PRO A 434 -22.52 -11.39 2.87
N LEU A 435 -22.12 -11.68 4.12
CA LEU A 435 -20.85 -11.20 4.69
C LEU A 435 -19.64 -12.06 4.29
N GLY A 436 -19.84 -13.15 3.53
CA GLY A 436 -18.77 -14.06 3.11
C GLY A 436 -18.11 -14.76 4.29
N GLY A 437 -16.80 -14.99 4.18
CA GLY A 437 -15.99 -15.66 5.21
C GLY A 437 -16.01 -14.98 6.59
N TYR A 438 -16.31 -13.68 6.66
CA TYR A 438 -16.44 -12.98 7.95
C TYR A 438 -17.56 -13.53 8.83
N ALA A 439 -18.68 -13.96 8.27
CA ALA A 439 -19.77 -14.52 9.09
C ALA A 439 -19.34 -15.82 9.76
N HIS A 440 -18.61 -16.64 9.03
CA HIS A 440 -18.02 -17.88 9.54
C HIS A 440 -16.90 -17.61 10.55
N MET A 441 -16.37 -16.38 10.63
CA MET A 441 -15.44 -15.97 11.68
C MET A 441 -16.12 -15.40 12.94
N ILE A 442 -17.33 -14.81 12.82
CA ILE A 442 -18.04 -14.16 13.93
C ILE A 442 -18.79 -15.18 14.80
N HIS A 443 -19.24 -16.28 14.21
CA HIS A 443 -19.85 -17.39 14.96
C HIS A 443 -18.83 -18.29 15.67
N LEU A 444 -17.54 -17.92 15.62
CA LEU A 444 -16.44 -18.49 16.41
C LEU A 444 -16.31 -17.73 17.72
#